data_AF-A0A7U9N6D4-F1
#
_entry.id   AF-A0A7U9N6D4-F1
#
_cell.length_a   1.000
_cell.length_b   1.000
_cell.length_c   1.000
_cell.angle_alpha   90.00
_cell.angle_beta   90.00
_cell.angle_gamma   90.00
#
_symmetry.space_group_name_H-M   'P 1'
#
loop_
_entity.id
_entity.type
_entity.pdbx_description
1 polymer ?
#
loop_
_entity_poly.entity_id
_entity_poly.type
_entity_poly.pdbx_seq_one_letter_code
_entity_poly.pdbx_strand_id
1 'polypeptide(L)'
;MPGWLSCPYCGHTEVILANDQQRLMAEELPLDSAEKIENFDWGMETKIVLCKACGAESVYDALELASVCPFCGSNQVMEASDQNA
;
A
#
# COMPACT_ATOMS: atom_id res chain seq x y z
N MET A 1 21.26 21.51 -16.87
CA MET A 1 21.95 20.19 -16.97
C MET A 1 20.96 19.13 -16.54
N PRO A 2 20.77 18.04 -17.31
CA PRO A 2 19.91 16.93 -16.89
C PRO A 2 20.51 16.20 -15.68
N GLY A 3 19.66 15.76 -14.75
CA GLY A 3 20.04 14.87 -13.65
C GLY A 3 20.09 13.41 -14.11
N TRP A 4 20.69 12.51 -13.33
CA TRP A 4 20.72 11.08 -13.61
C TRP A 4 20.40 10.25 -12.36
N LEU A 5 19.87 9.05 -12.58
CA LEU A 5 19.59 8.05 -11.55
C LEU A 5 20.53 6.87 -11.73
N SER A 6 21.07 6.34 -10.64
CA SER A 6 21.96 5.17 -10.67
C SER A 6 21.48 4.12 -9.68
N CYS A 7 21.38 2.87 -10.14
CA CYS A 7 21.05 1.72 -9.31
C CYS A 7 22.34 1.13 -8.72
N PRO A 8 22.52 1.10 -7.37
CA PRO A 8 23.74 0.60 -6.75
C PRO A 8 23.89 -0.93 -6.81
N TYR A 9 22.83 -1.65 -7.18
CA TYR A 9 22.82 -3.12 -7.17
C TYR A 9 23.20 -3.74 -8.53
N CYS A 10 22.81 -3.12 -9.64
CA CYS A 10 23.15 -3.59 -10.99
C CYS A 10 24.03 -2.62 -11.79
N GLY A 11 24.30 -1.41 -11.26
CA GLY A 11 25.13 -0.40 -11.91
C GLY A 11 24.44 0.37 -13.05
N HIS A 12 23.19 0.05 -13.35
CA HIS A 12 22.41 0.72 -14.38
C HIS A 12 22.25 2.20 -14.07
N THR A 13 22.44 3.05 -15.09
CA THR A 13 22.34 4.50 -14.97
C THR A 13 21.42 5.03 -16.06
N GLU A 14 20.41 5.79 -15.64
CA GLU A 14 19.40 6.39 -16.51
C GLU A 14 19.47 7.91 -16.44
N VAL A 15 19.40 8.56 -17.59
CA VAL A 15 19.45 10.03 -17.69
C VAL A 15 18.04 10.58 -17.65
N ILE A 16 17.76 11.47 -16.70
CA ILE A 16 16.48 12.19 -16.66
C ILE A 16 16.53 13.28 -17.72
N LEU A 17 15.93 13.02 -18.87
CA LEU A 17 15.74 14.03 -19.90
C LEU A 17 14.73 15.06 -19.37
N ALA A 18 15.21 16.29 -19.14
CA ALA A 18 14.33 17.40 -18.83
C ALA A 18 13.52 17.75 -20.09
N ASN A 19 12.32 17.18 -20.22
CA ASN A 19 11.31 17.68 -21.14
C ASN A 19 10.81 19.03 -20.58
N ASP A 20 11.03 20.12 -21.32
CA ASP A 20 10.58 21.45 -20.95
C ASP A 20 9.03 21.58 -20.98
N GLN A 21 8.32 20.59 -21.52
CA GLN A 21 6.86 20.60 -21.64
C GLN A 21 6.11 20.13 -20.39
N GLN A 22 6.76 19.69 -19.31
CA GLN A 22 6.06 19.20 -18.11
C GLN A 22 6.70 19.65 -16.80
N ARG A 23 7.30 20.85 -16.80
CA ARG A 23 7.35 21.68 -15.58
C ARG A 23 6.10 22.56 -15.47
N LEU A 24 5.00 22.17 -16.12
CA LEU A 24 3.66 22.57 -15.69
C LEU A 24 3.58 22.09 -14.25
N MET A 25 3.44 23.05 -13.34
CA MET A 25 3.39 22.83 -11.90
C MET A 25 2.59 21.57 -11.61
N ALA A 26 3.11 20.67 -10.77
CA ALA A 26 2.32 19.56 -10.28
C ALA A 26 1.03 20.16 -9.72
N GLU A 27 -0.07 20.01 -10.47
CA GLU A 27 -1.33 20.61 -10.12
C GLU A 27 -1.85 19.82 -8.93
N GLU A 28 -2.04 20.50 -7.81
CA GLU A 28 -2.60 19.90 -6.61
C GLU A 28 -4.03 19.46 -6.95
N LEU A 29 -4.25 18.15 -6.98
CA LEU A 29 -5.57 17.58 -7.19
C LEU A 29 -6.35 17.66 -5.87
N PRO A 30 -7.50 18.36 -5.82
CA PRO A 30 -8.29 18.45 -4.60
C PRO A 30 -8.82 17.07 -4.20
N LEU A 31 -8.48 16.62 -2.99
CA LEU A 31 -8.97 15.34 -2.44
C LEU A 31 -10.50 15.26 -2.39
N ASP A 32 -11.17 16.39 -2.20
CA ASP A 32 -12.62 16.52 -2.19
C ASP A 32 -13.27 16.40 -3.58
N SER A 33 -12.50 16.66 -4.64
CA SER A 33 -12.96 16.56 -6.03
C SER A 33 -12.79 15.16 -6.62
N ALA A 34 -12.01 14.29 -5.95
CA ALA A 34 -11.89 12.90 -6.34
C ALA A 34 -13.25 12.21 -6.21
N GLU A 35 -13.62 11.41 -7.21
CA GLU A 35 -14.74 10.48 -7.04
C GLU A 35 -14.47 9.66 -5.79
N LYS A 36 -15.46 9.55 -4.88
CA LYS A 36 -15.43 8.61 -3.77
C LYS A 36 -15.53 7.20 -4.33
N ILE A 37 -14.47 6.75 -5.00
CA ILE A 37 -14.21 5.35 -5.25
C ILE A 37 -13.81 4.84 -3.88
N GLU A 38 -14.80 4.38 -3.13
CA GLU A 38 -14.59 3.79 -1.82
C GLU A 38 -13.49 2.72 -1.98
N ASN A 39 -12.40 2.89 -1.23
CA ASN A 39 -11.13 2.18 -1.34
C ASN A 39 -11.22 0.70 -0.92
N PHE A 40 -12.11 -0.04 -1.56
CA PHE A 40 -12.39 -1.45 -1.25
C PHE A 40 -11.81 -2.42 -2.26
N ASP A 41 -11.45 -1.97 -3.46
CA ASP A 41 -10.84 -2.83 -4.46
C ASP A 41 -9.34 -2.60 -4.53
N TRP A 42 -8.59 -3.39 -3.75
CA TRP A 42 -7.13 -3.41 -3.75
C TRP A 42 -6.56 -4.20 -4.95
N GLY A 43 -7.40 -4.59 -5.92
CA GLY A 43 -7.02 -5.42 -7.07
C GLY A 43 -6.83 -6.90 -6.72
N MET A 44 -7.19 -7.29 -5.50
CA MET A 44 -7.04 -8.64 -4.93
C MET A 44 -8.06 -8.83 -3.80
N GLU A 45 -8.54 -10.05 -3.59
CA GLU A 45 -9.41 -10.34 -2.44
C GLU A 45 -8.64 -10.10 -1.14
N THR A 46 -9.16 -9.19 -0.31
CA THR A 46 -8.58 -8.85 0.98
C THR A 46 -9.52 -9.24 2.10
N LYS A 47 -8.95 -9.62 3.25
CA LYS A 47 -9.67 -9.90 4.48
C LYS A 47 -9.17 -9.04 5.62
N ILE A 48 -10.08 -8.71 6.53
CA ILE A 48 -9.76 -8.01 7.78
C ILE A 48 -9.45 -9.06 8.84
N VAL A 49 -8.35 -8.87 9.56
CA VAL A 49 -7.86 -9.79 10.58
C VAL A 49 -7.66 -9.04 11.88
N LEU A 50 -8.20 -9.60 12.96
CA LEU A 50 -8.12 -9.07 14.33
C LEU A 50 -7.11 -9.90 15.13
N CYS A 51 -6.12 -9.22 15.71
CA CYS A 51 -5.15 -9.85 16.58
C CYS A 51 -5.71 -10.04 18.00
N LYS A 52 -5.77 -11.27 18.51
CA LYS A 52 -6.25 -11.55 19.87
C LYS A 52 -5.32 -11.08 20.99
N ALA A 53 -4.04 -10.87 20.68
CA ALA A 53 -3.06 -10.49 21.68
C ALA A 53 -3.02 -8.97 21.94
N CYS A 54 -3.25 -8.15 20.91
CA CYS A 54 -3.16 -6.69 21.02
C CYS A 54 -4.43 -5.94 20.58
N GLY A 55 -5.41 -6.62 19.99
CA GLY A 55 -6.62 -6.01 19.47
C GLY A 55 -6.44 -5.24 18.16
N ALA A 56 -5.25 -5.28 17.54
CA ALA A 56 -5.01 -4.59 16.28
C ALA A 56 -5.84 -5.21 15.15
N GLU A 57 -6.41 -4.33 14.32
CA GLU A 57 -7.08 -4.67 13.07
C GLU A 57 -6.10 -4.45 11.90
N SER A 58 -6.06 -5.36 10.94
CA SER A 58 -5.15 -5.30 9.81
C SER A 58 -5.78 -5.92 8.57
N VAL A 59 -5.46 -5.38 7.40
CA VAL A 59 -5.89 -5.91 6.11
C VAL A 59 -4.81 -6.85 5.58
N TYR A 60 -5.19 -8.09 5.25
CA TYR A 60 -4.32 -9.10 4.64
C TYR A 60 -4.91 -9.59 3.32
N ASP A 61 -4.07 -10.22 2.50
CA ASP A 61 -4.52 -11.01 1.34
C ASP A 61 -5.42 -12.17 1.81
N ALA A 62 -6.53 -12.43 1.12
CA ALA A 62 -7.43 -13.52 1.44
C ALA A 62 -6.74 -14.90 1.48
N LEU A 63 -5.76 -15.13 0.61
CA LEU A 63 -4.94 -16.35 0.54
C LEU A 63 -3.93 -16.46 1.68
N GLU A 64 -3.66 -15.38 2.43
CA GLU A 64 -2.72 -15.40 3.55
C GLU A 64 -3.37 -16.05 4.78
N LEU A 65 -3.07 -17.33 5.03
CA LEU A 65 -3.69 -18.13 6.10
C LEU A 65 -2.98 -18.04 7.45
N ALA A 66 -1.70 -17.65 7.48
CA ALA A 66 -0.91 -17.57 8.70
C ALA A 66 0.07 -16.41 8.62
N SER A 67 -0.18 -15.38 9.43
CA SER A 67 0.62 -14.16 9.47
C SER A 67 1.02 -13.80 10.89
N VAL A 68 2.17 -13.16 11.03
CA VAL A 68 2.65 -12.61 12.31
C VAL A 68 2.12 -11.19 12.42
N CYS A 69 1.44 -10.89 13.51
CA CYS A 69 0.92 -9.55 13.76
C CYS A 69 2.07 -8.52 13.73
N PRO A 70 2.05 -7.53 12.82
CA PRO A 70 3.14 -6.55 12.69
C PRO A 70 3.25 -5.61 13.90
N PHE A 71 2.22 -5.57 14.75
CA PHE A 71 2.18 -4.72 15.94
C PHE A 71 2.82 -5.38 17.16
N CYS A 72 2.54 -6.66 17.40
CA CYS A 72 2.96 -7.35 18.64
C CYS A 72 3.75 -8.63 18.42
N GLY A 73 3.94 -9.09 17.18
CA GLY A 73 4.67 -10.32 16.87
C GLY A 73 3.92 -11.62 17.21
N SER A 74 2.65 -11.53 17.62
CA SER A 74 1.83 -12.72 17.89
C SER A 74 1.34 -13.38 16.60
N ASN A 75 1.26 -14.71 16.60
CA ASN A 75 0.62 -15.51 15.54
C ASN A 75 -0.88 -15.78 15.81
N GLN A 76 -1.44 -15.19 16.87
CA GLN A 76 -2.86 -15.35 17.23
C GLN A 76 -3.73 -14.34 16.49
N VAL A 77 -3.92 -14.60 15.20
CA VAL A 77 -4.70 -13.77 14.28
C VAL A 77 -5.95 -14.52 13.80
N MET A 78 -7.12 -13.88 13.77
CA MET A 78 -8.38 -14.46 13.26
C MET A 78 -9.08 -13.50 12.31
N GLU A 79 -9.83 -14.03 11.35
CA GLU A 79 -10.62 -13.23 10.43
C GLU A 79 -11.75 -12.49 11.17
N ALA A 80 -11.93 -11.21 10.86
CA ALA A 80 -12.96 -10.37 11.49
C ALA A 80 -14.39 -10.75 11.06
N SER A 81 -14.51 -11.40 9.91
CA SER A 81 -15.79 -11.89 9.33
C SER A 81 -16.51 -12.89 10.23
N ASP A 82 -15.80 -13.60 11.10
CA ASP A 82 -16.34 -14.63 12.00
C ASP A 82 -16.95 -14.07 13.30
N GLN A 83 -17.01 -12.75 13.49
CA GLN A 83 -17.49 -12.13 14.74
C GLN A 83 -18.99 -11.77 14.75
N ASN A 84 -19.78 -12.22 13.77
CA ASN A 84 -21.23 -12.01 13.76
C ASN A 84 -22.01 -13.29 13.41
N ALA A 85 -22.01 -14.25 14.35
CA ALA A 85 -22.92 -15.40 14.38
C ALA A 85 -23.45 -15.61 15.80
#